data_AF-V6LBR4-F1
#
_entry.id   AF-V6LBR4-F1
#
_cell.length_a   1.000
_cell.length_b   1.000
_cell.length_c   1.000
_cell.angle_alpha   90.00
_cell.angle_beta   90.00
_cell.angle_gamma   90.00
#
_symmetry.space_group_name_H-M   'P 1'
#
loop_
_entity.id
_entity.type
_entity.pdbx_description
1 polymer ?
#
loop_
_entity_poly.entity_id
_entity_poly.type
_entity_poly.pdbx_seq_one_letter_code
_entity_poly.pdbx_strand_id
1 'polypeptide(L)'
;MKKNKDVVKEAIKQLDKEIMRLEFENTQLNFKIQQSLKANQLDVLKIHAKQQIRNQKAVEQFHVQKAHLSCLNLRMLQMQSMQVMTGAISATDKMMDTMLNNIDIQGMSKQMQGFMKNMDKMTDRQEMMDELLEDVFSTENEDQNMDKMVDEQVQRLIQEVQMKELQNINAGVGMKVVK
;
A
#
# COMPACT_ATOMS: atom_id res chain seq x y z
N MET A 1 -22.14 14.21 4.78
CA MET A 1 -21.34 13.35 5.67
C MET A 1 -21.44 11.86 5.31
N LYS A 2 -22.60 11.18 5.44
CA LYS A 2 -22.72 9.74 5.11
C LYS A 2 -22.26 9.39 3.68
N LYS A 3 -22.70 10.18 2.68
CA LYS A 3 -22.29 10.01 1.27
C LYS A 3 -20.77 10.06 1.05
N ASN A 4 -20.04 10.94 1.75
CA ASN A 4 -18.59 11.07 1.57
C ASN A 4 -17.83 9.86 2.15
N LYS A 5 -18.30 9.30 3.26
CA LYS A 5 -17.75 8.07 3.84
C LYS A 5 -17.91 6.87 2.92
N ASP A 6 -19.07 6.75 2.27
CA ASP A 6 -19.34 5.66 1.34
C ASP A 6 -18.49 5.78 0.08
N VAL A 7 -18.27 7.00 -0.43
CA VAL A 7 -17.36 7.27 -1.54
C VAL A 7 -15.92 6.88 -1.21
N VAL A 8 -15.40 7.27 -0.03
CA VAL A 8 -14.02 6.90 0.38
C VAL A 8 -13.87 5.38 0.54
N LYS A 9 -14.87 4.71 1.12
CA LYS A 9 -14.85 3.24 1.24
C LYS A 9 -14.88 2.54 -0.12
N GLU A 10 -15.66 3.05 -1.06
CA GLU A 10 -15.69 2.48 -2.41
C GLU A 10 -14.37 2.70 -3.14
N ALA A 11 -13.75 3.88 -2.99
CA ALA A 11 -12.42 4.15 -3.53
C ALA A 11 -11.36 3.20 -2.97
N ILE A 12 -11.36 2.92 -1.66
CA ILE A 12 -10.45 1.94 -1.04
C ILE A 12 -10.65 0.54 -1.67
N LYS A 13 -11.90 0.11 -1.88
CA LYS A 13 -12.17 -1.19 -2.54
C LYS A 13 -11.72 -1.23 -3.99
N GLN A 14 -11.82 -0.11 -4.71
CA GLN A 14 -11.34 -0.02 -6.08
C GLN A 14 -9.81 -0.11 -6.14
N LEU A 15 -9.10 0.57 -5.23
CA LEU A 15 -7.64 0.42 -5.08
C LEU A 15 -7.25 -1.02 -4.77
N ASP A 16 -7.94 -1.70 -3.87
CA ASP A 16 -7.66 -3.11 -3.54
C ASP A 16 -7.82 -4.04 -4.74
N LYS A 17 -8.83 -3.81 -5.58
CA LYS A 17 -9.01 -4.56 -6.83
C LYS A 17 -7.87 -4.31 -7.82
N GLU A 18 -7.41 -3.07 -7.91
CA GLU A 18 -6.32 -2.70 -8.82
C GLU A 18 -4.98 -3.28 -8.38
N ILE A 19 -4.71 -3.28 -7.06
CA ILE A 19 -3.54 -3.96 -6.46
C ILE A 19 -3.56 -5.45 -6.82
N MET A 20 -4.67 -6.15 -6.57
CA MET A 20 -4.79 -7.58 -6.91
C MET A 20 -4.59 -7.83 -8.41
N ARG A 21 -5.09 -6.95 -9.28
CA ARG A 21 -4.90 -7.06 -10.73
C ARG A 21 -3.42 -6.97 -11.10
N LEU A 22 -2.70 -5.99 -10.57
CA LEU A 22 -1.28 -5.79 -10.83
C LEU A 22 -0.41 -6.91 -10.24
N GLU A 23 -0.74 -7.44 -9.07
CA GLU A 23 -0.06 -8.59 -8.48
C GLU A 23 -0.22 -9.86 -9.32
N PHE A 24 -1.43 -10.08 -9.85
CA PHE A 24 -1.68 -11.17 -10.80
C PHE A 24 -0.87 -10.97 -12.09
N GLU A 25 -0.86 -9.76 -12.65
CA GLU A 25 -0.06 -9.43 -13.83
C GLU A 25 1.44 -9.64 -13.59
N ASN A 26 1.95 -9.26 -12.42
CA ASN A 26 3.34 -9.51 -12.00
C ASN A 26 3.66 -11.01 -11.96
N THR A 27 2.73 -11.83 -11.48
CA THR A 27 2.89 -13.30 -11.50
C THR A 27 2.98 -13.84 -12.93
N GLN A 28 2.17 -13.32 -13.85
CA GLN A 28 2.24 -13.67 -15.28
C GLN A 28 3.53 -13.17 -15.93
N LEU A 29 3.99 -11.96 -15.61
CA LEU A 29 5.26 -11.40 -16.09
C LEU A 29 6.45 -12.23 -15.60
N ASN A 30 6.45 -12.68 -14.34
CA ASN A 30 7.46 -13.58 -13.81
C ASN A 30 7.59 -14.87 -14.64
N PHE A 31 6.46 -15.47 -15.05
CA PHE A 31 6.47 -16.64 -15.91
C PHE A 31 7.04 -16.33 -17.31
N LYS A 32 6.63 -15.21 -17.91
CA LYS A 32 7.14 -14.77 -19.23
C LYS A 32 8.63 -14.46 -19.20
N ILE A 33 9.13 -13.87 -18.11
CA ILE A 33 10.54 -13.60 -17.86
C ILE A 33 11.33 -14.91 -17.80
N GLN A 34 10.85 -15.90 -17.06
CA GLN A 34 11.48 -17.23 -17.01
C GLN A 34 11.50 -17.92 -18.37
N GLN A 35 10.43 -17.80 -19.16
CA GLN A 35 10.38 -18.35 -20.51
C GLN A 35 11.37 -17.63 -21.44
N SER A 36 11.43 -16.30 -21.39
CA SER A 36 12.33 -15.47 -22.21
C SER A 36 13.81 -15.71 -21.88
N LEU A 37 14.11 -15.95 -20.60
CA LEU A 37 15.44 -16.37 -20.12
C LEU A 37 15.87 -17.69 -20.77
N LYS A 38 14.99 -18.71 -20.77
CA LYS A 38 15.28 -20.02 -21.39
C LYS A 38 15.41 -19.94 -22.91
N ALA A 39 14.64 -19.06 -23.55
CA ALA A 39 14.72 -18.80 -24.98
C ALA A 39 15.93 -17.91 -25.38
N ASN A 40 16.70 -17.43 -24.39
CA ASN A 40 17.85 -16.53 -24.56
C ASN A 40 17.52 -15.24 -25.35
N GLN A 41 16.28 -14.75 -25.23
CA GLN A 41 15.80 -13.55 -25.88
C GLN A 41 15.98 -12.34 -24.95
N LEU A 42 17.18 -11.76 -24.97
CA LEU A 42 17.57 -10.67 -24.06
C LEU A 42 16.74 -9.39 -24.25
N ASP A 43 16.37 -9.05 -25.48
CA ASP A 43 15.57 -7.84 -25.76
C ASP A 43 14.15 -7.95 -25.18
N VAL A 44 13.52 -9.11 -25.34
CA VAL A 44 12.18 -9.41 -24.81
C VAL A 44 12.19 -9.49 -23.28
N LEU A 45 13.25 -10.08 -22.72
CA LEU A 45 13.48 -10.13 -21.28
C LEU A 45 13.56 -8.73 -20.67
N LYS A 46 14.33 -7.81 -21.27
CA LYS A 46 14.45 -6.43 -20.79
C LYS A 46 13.10 -5.70 -20.78
N ILE A 47 12.29 -5.88 -21.82
CA ILE A 47 10.94 -5.28 -21.89
C ILE A 47 10.04 -5.82 -20.76
N HIS A 48 10.04 -7.15 -20.55
CA HIS A 48 9.23 -7.75 -19.49
C HIS A 48 9.71 -7.36 -18.08
N ALA A 49 11.03 -7.28 -17.86
CA ALA A 49 11.60 -6.82 -16.60
C ALA A 49 11.25 -5.34 -16.33
N LYS A 50 11.31 -4.48 -17.35
CA LYS A 50 10.89 -3.08 -17.25
C LYS A 50 9.42 -2.95 -16.90
N GLN A 51 8.55 -3.76 -17.52
CA GLN A 51 7.13 -3.78 -17.17
C GLN A 51 6.88 -4.27 -15.74
N GLN A 52 7.63 -5.28 -15.29
CA GLN A 52 7.51 -5.80 -13.92
C GLN A 52 7.89 -4.73 -12.87
N ILE A 53 9.00 -4.01 -13.07
CA ILE A 53 9.43 -2.95 -12.14
C ILE A 53 8.39 -1.82 -12.11
N ARG A 54 7.83 -1.44 -13.27
CA ARG A 54 6.72 -0.47 -13.34
C ARG A 54 5.50 -0.92 -12.55
N ASN A 55 5.10 -2.18 -12.71
CA ASN A 55 3.94 -2.72 -11.98
C ASN A 55 4.22 -2.80 -10.47
N GLN A 56 5.44 -3.14 -10.05
CA GLN A 56 5.82 -3.12 -8.63
C GLN A 56 5.75 -1.72 -8.03
N LYS A 57 6.30 -0.72 -8.73
CA LYS A 57 6.18 0.68 -8.33
C LYS A 57 4.70 1.09 -8.22
N ALA A 58 3.89 0.82 -9.24
CA ALA A 58 2.46 1.13 -9.22
C ALA A 58 1.73 0.50 -8.02
N VAL A 59 2.06 -0.74 -7.64
CA VAL A 59 1.52 -1.38 -6.43
C VAL A 59 1.91 -0.61 -5.17
N GLU A 60 3.18 -0.19 -5.05
CA GLU A 60 3.65 0.65 -3.94
C GLU A 60 2.88 1.98 -3.88
N GLN A 61 2.71 2.67 -5.01
CA GLN A 61 1.92 3.91 -5.07
C GLN A 61 0.48 3.69 -4.60
N PHE A 62 -0.15 2.58 -5.00
CA PHE A 62 -1.51 2.25 -4.56
C PHE A 62 -1.59 1.90 -3.08
N HIS A 63 -0.57 1.28 -2.48
CA HIS A 63 -0.53 1.05 -1.04
C HIS A 63 -0.45 2.37 -0.26
N VAL A 64 0.36 3.32 -0.71
CA VAL A 64 0.45 4.64 -0.08
C VAL A 64 -0.88 5.41 -0.24
N GLN A 65 -1.47 5.41 -1.44
CA GLN A 65 -2.79 6.02 -1.68
C GLN A 65 -3.89 5.38 -0.81
N LYS A 66 -3.87 4.05 -0.63
CA LYS A 66 -4.80 3.34 0.26
C LYS A 66 -4.63 3.77 1.71
N ALA A 67 -3.39 3.91 2.18
CA ALA A 67 -3.10 4.39 3.52
C ALA A 67 -3.60 5.84 3.72
N HIS A 68 -3.40 6.71 2.72
CA HIS A 68 -3.93 8.08 2.72
C HIS A 68 -5.46 8.11 2.77
N LEU A 69 -6.17 7.34 1.92
CA LEU A 69 -7.64 7.25 1.98
C LEU A 69 -8.14 6.66 3.31
N SER A 70 -7.40 5.73 3.90
CA SER A 70 -7.73 5.16 5.22
C SER A 70 -7.60 6.22 6.32
N CYS A 71 -6.57 7.07 6.25
CA CYS A 71 -6.41 8.24 7.11
C CYS A 71 -7.59 9.21 6.96
N LEU A 72 -7.98 9.56 5.73
CA LEU A 72 -9.13 10.42 5.47
C LEU A 72 -10.45 9.83 6.01
N ASN A 73 -10.66 8.52 5.89
CA ASN A 73 -11.83 7.85 6.47
C ASN A 73 -11.85 7.93 8.01
N LEU A 74 -10.68 7.78 8.67
CA LEU A 74 -10.55 7.98 10.12
C LEU A 74 -10.87 9.42 10.51
N ARG A 75 -10.38 10.42 9.75
CA ARG A 75 -10.68 11.83 9.97
C ARG A 75 -12.18 12.13 9.82
N MET A 76 -12.84 11.54 8.83
CA MET A 76 -14.29 11.67 8.66
C MET A 76 -15.08 11.07 9.84
N LEU A 77 -14.66 9.90 10.34
CA LEU A 77 -15.26 9.28 11.53
C LEU A 77 -15.10 10.18 12.77
N GLN A 78 -13.95 10.83 12.90
CA GLN A 78 -13.70 11.77 13.98
C GLN A 78 -14.55 13.03 13.87
N MET A 79 -14.66 13.64 12.69
CA MET A 79 -15.54 14.79 12.47
C MET A 79 -16.99 14.44 12.82
N GLN A 80 -17.42 13.21 12.54
CA GLN A 80 -18.74 12.71 12.93
C GLN A 80 -18.89 12.63 14.46
N SER A 81 -17.88 12.11 15.18
CA SER A 81 -17.90 12.03 16.65
C SER A 81 -17.96 13.42 17.29
N MET A 82 -17.13 14.36 16.81
CA MET A 82 -17.14 15.75 17.25
C MET A 82 -18.49 16.41 16.99
N GLN A 83 -19.09 16.20 15.81
CA GLN A 83 -20.41 16.75 15.47
C GLN A 83 -21.51 16.22 16.40
N VAL A 84 -21.51 14.91 16.72
CA VAL A 84 -22.48 14.33 17.66
C VAL A 84 -22.31 14.93 19.06
N MET A 85 -21.07 15.10 19.51
CA MET A 85 -20.79 15.67 20.83
C MET A 85 -21.12 17.16 20.92
N THR A 86 -20.79 17.97 19.90
CA THR A 86 -21.21 19.38 19.82
C THR A 86 -22.74 19.49 19.74
N GLY A 87 -23.39 18.60 18.98
CA GLY A 87 -24.84 18.52 18.91
C GLY A 87 -25.47 18.17 20.27
N ALA A 88 -24.90 17.19 20.98
CA ALA A 88 -25.31 16.83 22.33
C ALA A 88 -25.15 18.02 23.29
N ILE A 89 -23.98 18.66 23.32
CA ILE A 89 -23.72 19.85 24.16
C ILE A 89 -24.74 20.98 23.87
N SER A 90 -25.04 21.23 22.59
CA SER A 90 -26.03 22.27 22.22
C SER A 90 -27.48 21.91 22.60
N ALA A 91 -27.82 20.62 22.67
CA ALA A 91 -29.13 20.15 23.11
C ALA A 91 -29.26 20.16 24.65
N THR A 92 -28.13 20.07 25.36
CA THR A 92 -28.07 20.02 26.82
C THR A 92 -28.42 21.35 27.50
N ASP A 93 -28.36 22.52 26.86
CA ASP A 93 -28.75 23.82 27.48
C ASP A 93 -30.21 23.84 28.03
N LYS A 94 -31.10 22.96 27.54
CA LYS A 94 -32.46 22.76 28.07
C LYS A 94 -32.66 21.48 28.90
N MET A 95 -31.66 20.60 28.99
CA MET A 95 -31.72 19.29 29.67
C MET A 95 -30.59 19.06 30.70
N MET A 96 -29.70 20.05 30.91
CA MET A 96 -28.46 19.95 31.69
C MET A 96 -28.70 19.52 33.14
N ASP A 97 -29.77 20.01 33.76
CA ASP A 97 -30.13 19.68 35.15
C ASP A 97 -30.52 18.21 35.35
N THR A 98 -31.08 17.56 34.32
CA THR A 98 -31.55 16.16 34.42
C THR A 98 -30.54 15.15 33.89
N MET A 99 -29.64 15.57 32.97
CA MET A 99 -28.59 14.73 32.39
C MET A 99 -27.29 14.69 33.20
N LEU A 100 -27.01 15.67 34.07
CA LEU A 100 -25.77 15.73 34.87
C LEU A 100 -25.55 14.48 35.74
N ASN A 101 -26.62 13.74 36.06
CA ASN A 101 -26.55 12.52 36.88
C ASN A 101 -26.26 11.23 36.10
N ASN A 102 -26.35 11.22 34.77
CA ASN A 102 -26.23 9.99 33.95
C ASN A 102 -25.20 10.05 32.82
N ILE A 103 -24.58 11.22 32.55
CA ILE A 103 -23.50 11.34 31.55
C ILE A 103 -22.19 11.57 32.29
N ASP A 104 -21.23 10.65 32.12
CA ASP A 104 -19.85 10.81 32.59
C ASP A 104 -19.13 11.86 31.74
N ILE A 105 -19.40 13.13 32.01
CA ILE A 105 -18.77 14.30 31.37
C ILE A 105 -17.24 14.26 31.60
N GLN A 106 -16.77 13.67 32.71
CA GLN A 106 -15.35 13.52 33.00
C GLN A 106 -14.70 12.44 32.11
N GLY A 107 -15.37 11.31 31.89
CA GLY A 107 -14.96 10.28 30.94
C GLY A 107 -14.89 10.80 29.50
N MET A 108 -15.88 11.61 29.08
CA MET A 108 -15.91 12.21 27.75
C MET A 108 -14.79 13.25 27.54
N SER A 109 -14.51 14.08 28.55
CA SER A 109 -13.41 15.05 28.52
C SER A 109 -12.03 14.36 28.43
N LYS A 110 -11.83 13.29 29.21
CA LYS A 110 -10.60 12.49 29.20
C LYS A 110 -10.42 11.74 27.87
N GLN A 111 -11.51 11.19 27.33
CA GLN A 111 -11.52 10.57 26.01
C GLN A 111 -11.19 11.62 24.95
N MET A 112 -11.74 12.83 25.03
CA MET A 112 -11.41 13.92 24.11
C MET A 112 -9.93 14.34 24.17
N GLN A 113 -9.33 14.48 25.35
CA GLN A 113 -7.90 14.76 25.48
C GLN A 113 -7.04 13.65 24.85
N GLY A 114 -7.39 12.38 25.09
CA GLY A 114 -6.75 11.25 24.41
C GLY A 114 -6.94 11.30 22.89
N PHE A 115 -8.10 11.75 22.43
CA PHE A 115 -8.42 11.97 21.02
C PHE A 115 -7.62 13.10 20.38
N MET A 116 -7.44 14.24 21.05
CA MET A 116 -6.62 15.35 20.56
C MET A 116 -5.16 14.90 20.40
N LYS A 117 -4.62 14.18 21.39
CA LYS A 117 -3.26 13.64 21.31
C LYS A 117 -3.10 12.60 20.19
N ASN A 118 -4.13 11.81 19.92
CA ASN A 118 -4.14 10.89 18.79
C ASN A 118 -4.28 11.62 17.45
N MET A 119 -4.93 12.79 17.43
CA MET A 119 -5.05 13.65 16.24
C MET A 119 -3.71 14.28 15.86
N ASP A 120 -2.94 14.75 16.84
CA ASP A 120 -1.58 15.26 16.60
C ASP A 120 -0.72 14.16 15.97
N LYS A 121 -0.71 12.96 16.58
CA LYS A 121 0.01 11.80 16.00
C LYS A 121 -0.47 11.38 14.62
N MET A 122 -1.75 11.57 14.33
CA MET A 122 -2.32 11.25 13.02
C MET A 122 -1.93 12.30 11.98
N THR A 123 -1.79 13.56 12.40
CA THR A 123 -1.28 14.67 11.57
C THR A 123 0.19 14.44 11.25
N ASP A 124 1.02 14.12 12.25
CA ASP A 124 2.44 13.79 12.04
C ASP A 124 2.60 12.63 11.05
N ARG A 125 1.78 11.58 11.19
CA ARG A 125 1.78 10.43 10.26
C ARG A 125 1.27 10.80 8.87
N GLN A 126 0.39 11.80 8.77
CA GLN A 126 -0.09 12.28 7.50
C GLN A 126 0.98 13.11 6.79
N GLU A 127 1.69 13.97 7.50
CA GLU A 127 2.86 14.69 6.96
C GLU A 127 3.92 13.70 6.44
N MET A 128 4.25 12.66 7.22
CA MET A 128 5.13 11.58 6.75
C MET A 128 4.57 10.84 5.54
N MET A 129 3.25 10.60 5.48
CA MET A 129 2.61 9.97 4.31
C MET A 129 2.64 10.89 3.08
N ASP A 130 2.51 12.19 3.27
CA ASP A 130 2.54 13.19 2.20
C ASP A 130 3.98 13.33 1.66
N GLU A 131 5.00 13.29 2.52
CA GLU A 131 6.42 13.21 2.13
C GLU A 131 6.70 11.92 1.34
N LEU A 132 6.19 10.77 1.80
CA LEU A 132 6.32 9.50 1.08
C LEU A 132 5.57 9.52 -0.25
N LEU A 133 4.40 10.17 -0.32
CA LEU A 133 3.69 10.37 -1.58
C LEU A 133 4.54 11.24 -2.53
N GLU A 134 5.11 12.33 -2.04
CA GLU A 134 5.95 13.22 -2.84
C GLU A 134 7.19 12.49 -3.38
N ASP A 135 7.86 11.69 -2.54
CA ASP A 135 8.99 10.85 -2.97
C ASP A 135 8.57 9.82 -4.04
N VAL A 136 7.45 9.12 -3.81
CA VAL A 136 6.91 8.10 -4.71
C VAL A 136 6.37 8.67 -6.03
N PHE A 137 5.92 9.93 -6.06
CA PHE A 137 5.43 10.62 -7.25
C PHE A 137 6.48 11.51 -7.94
N SER A 138 7.63 11.77 -7.31
CA SER A 138 8.70 12.57 -7.89
C SER A 138 9.35 11.83 -9.08
N THR A 139 8.99 12.27 -10.28
CA THR A 139 9.37 11.63 -11.55
C THR A 139 10.74 12.08 -12.09
N GLU A 140 11.39 13.05 -11.44
CA GLU A 140 12.56 13.76 -12.01
C GLU A 140 13.82 12.90 -12.19
N ASN A 141 13.89 11.70 -11.59
CA ASN A 141 15.03 10.78 -11.76
C ASN A 141 14.64 9.33 -12.10
N GLU A 142 13.36 9.06 -12.39
CA GLU A 142 12.87 7.68 -12.48
C GLU A 142 13.37 6.94 -13.71
N ASP A 143 13.46 7.57 -14.88
CA ASP A 143 13.80 6.85 -16.12
C ASP A 143 15.26 6.34 -16.12
N GLN A 144 16.21 7.16 -15.66
CA GLN A 144 17.62 6.76 -15.56
C GLN A 144 17.87 5.72 -14.46
N ASN A 145 17.15 5.82 -13.34
CA ASN A 145 17.22 4.83 -12.27
C ASN A 145 16.52 3.52 -12.68
N MET A 146 15.41 3.60 -13.42
CA MET A 146 14.70 2.41 -13.87
C MET A 146 15.55 1.57 -14.82
N ASP A 147 16.26 2.15 -15.78
CA ASP A 147 17.09 1.34 -16.68
C ASP A 147 18.25 0.65 -15.92
N LYS A 148 18.85 1.29 -14.92
CA LYS A 148 19.83 0.65 -14.02
C LYS A 148 19.21 -0.47 -13.18
N MET A 149 18.05 -0.22 -12.58
CA MET A 149 17.30 -1.22 -11.80
C MET A 149 16.89 -2.42 -12.67
N VAL A 150 16.50 -2.18 -13.93
CA VAL A 150 16.20 -3.22 -14.91
C VAL A 150 17.45 -4.06 -15.17
N ASP A 151 18.59 -3.43 -15.45
CA ASP A 151 19.83 -4.15 -15.72
C ASP A 151 20.29 -4.98 -14.52
N GLU A 152 20.22 -4.44 -13.29
CA GLU A 152 20.50 -5.19 -12.06
C GLU A 152 19.52 -6.34 -11.83
N GLN A 153 18.24 -6.13 -12.07
CA GLN A 153 17.22 -7.15 -11.90
C GLN A 153 17.38 -8.27 -12.93
N VAL A 154 17.70 -7.93 -14.18
CA VAL A 154 18.01 -8.90 -15.23
C VAL A 154 19.26 -9.69 -14.88
N GLN A 155 20.33 -9.05 -14.36
CA GLN A 155 21.52 -9.76 -13.89
C GLN A 155 21.21 -10.71 -12.73
N ARG A 156 20.43 -10.28 -11.74
CA ARG A 156 19.98 -11.13 -10.63
C ARG A 156 19.18 -12.33 -11.12
N LEU A 157 18.23 -12.12 -12.04
CA LEU A 157 17.42 -13.20 -12.61
C LEU A 157 18.25 -14.21 -13.42
N ILE A 158 19.25 -13.73 -14.17
CA ILE A 158 20.19 -14.61 -14.89
C ILE A 158 20.99 -15.45 -13.90
N GLN A 159 21.50 -14.86 -12.82
CA GLN A 159 22.21 -15.59 -11.77
C GLN A 159 21.31 -16.62 -11.08
N GLU A 160 20.05 -16.28 -10.77
CA GLU A 160 19.10 -17.21 -10.17
C GLU A 160 18.78 -18.40 -11.08
N VAL A 161 18.65 -18.18 -12.40
CA VAL A 161 18.45 -19.26 -13.37
C VAL A 161 19.70 -20.13 -13.51
N GLN A 162 20.89 -19.53 -13.61
CA GLN A 162 22.15 -20.27 -13.65
C GLN A 162 22.36 -21.12 -12.40
N MET A 163 22.01 -20.61 -11.21
CA MET A 163 22.07 -21.36 -9.95
C MET A 163 21.06 -22.52 -9.91
N LYS A 164 19.85 -22.34 -10.48
CA LYS A 164 18.87 -23.42 -10.63
C LYS A 164 19.32 -24.49 -11.64
N GLU A 165 20.01 -24.12 -12.71
CA GLU A 165 20.61 -25.07 -13.66
C GLU A 165 21.75 -25.89 -13.02
N LEU A 166 22.60 -25.26 -12.18
CA LEU A 166 23.63 -25.96 -11.41
C LEU A 166 23.05 -26.94 -10.38
N GLN A 167 21.90 -26.62 -9.75
CA GLN A 167 21.19 -27.56 -8.87
C GLN A 167 20.58 -28.74 -9.63
N ASN A 168 20.07 -28.52 -10.84
CA ASN A 168 19.55 -29.60 -11.69
C ASN A 168 20.64 -30.54 -12.24
N ILE A 169 21.86 -30.04 -12.47
CA ILE A 169 23.01 -30.89 -12.84
C ILE A 169 23.41 -31.78 -11.65
N ASN A 170 23.41 -31.26 -10.42
CA ASN A 170 23.70 -32.07 -9.23
C ASN A 170 22.64 -33.14 -8.92
N ALA A 171 21.37 -32.91 -9.28
CA ALA A 171 20.32 -33.93 -9.19
C ALA A 171 20.40 -34.99 -10.31
N GLY A 172 20.98 -34.67 -11.47
CA GLY A 172 21.09 -35.57 -12.62
C GLY A 172 22.31 -36.51 -12.61
N VAL A 173 23.39 -36.17 -11.91
CA VAL A 173 24.62 -36.99 -11.86
C VAL A 173 24.51 -38.15 -10.85
N GLY A 174 23.59 -38.10 -9.90
CA GLY A 174 23.37 -39.15 -8.90
C GLY A 174 22.71 -40.44 -9.40
N MET A 175 22.21 -40.48 -10.66
CA MET A 175 21.42 -41.63 -11.16
C MET A 175 22.05 -42.39 -12.34
N LYS A 176 23.29 -42.06 -12.74
CA LYS A 176 24.00 -42.73 -13.85
C LYS A 176 25.28 -43.48 -13.48
N VAL A 177 25.49 -43.81 -12.20
CA VAL A 177 26.60 -44.68 -11.76
C VAL A 177 26.09 -45.86 -10.93
N VAL A 178 25.11 -46.61 -11.46
CA VAL A 178 24.88 -48.01 -11.07
C VAL A 178 24.39 -48.78 -12.30
N LYS A 179 25.33 -49.27 -13.10
CA LYS A 179 25.23 -50.55 -13.82
C LYS A 179 26.62 -50.94 -14.32
#